data_AF-A0A7V8A248-F1
#
_entry.id   AF-A0A7V8A248-F1
#
_cell.length_a   1.000
_cell.length_b   1.000
_cell.length_c   1.000
_cell.angle_alpha   90.00
_cell.angle_beta   90.00
_cell.angle_gamma   90.00
#
_symmetry.space_group_name_H-M   'P 1'
#
loop_
_entity.id
_entity.type
_entity.pdbx_description
1 polymer ?
#
loop_
_entity_poly.entity_id
_entity_poly.type
_entity_poly.pdbx_seq_one_letter_code
_entity_poly.pdbx_strand_id
1 'polypeptide(L)'
;MYSNREFAYFVNRRNNLDKMIDLLVFMIPDREFYYPEINQGELSDYQKDIFDLIQFGYCGVYEVKKEYEDKLQQLATLKRKLLKFGLLMQPLEKQKEIVIRLAGKYRLEKRILMRREMFRDEEVD
;
A
#
# COMPACT_ATOMS: atom_id res chain seq x y z
N MET A 1 24.69 7.09 0.99
CA MET A 1 23.46 6.56 1.64
C MET A 1 22.44 7.68 1.61
N TYR A 2 21.42 7.60 0.73
CA TYR A 2 20.35 8.60 0.65
C TYR A 2 19.75 8.84 2.03
N SER A 3 19.91 10.05 2.57
CA SER A 3 19.39 10.39 3.89
C SER A 3 17.92 10.82 3.76
N ASN A 4 17.10 10.63 4.79
CA ASN A 4 15.71 11.11 4.82
C ASN A 4 15.56 12.59 4.39
N ARG A 5 16.63 13.39 4.55
CA ARG A 5 16.69 14.80 4.12
C ARG A 5 16.63 14.96 2.61
N GLU A 6 17.22 14.07 1.83
CA GLU A 6 17.24 14.15 0.37
C GLU A 6 15.86 13.84 -0.21
N PHE A 7 15.19 12.81 0.30
CA PHE A 7 13.82 12.50 -0.12
C PHE A 7 12.86 13.61 0.31
N ALA A 8 12.97 14.12 1.53
CA ALA A 8 12.15 15.24 1.99
C ALA A 8 12.38 16.49 1.13
N TYR A 9 13.63 16.82 0.79
CA TYR A 9 13.95 17.92 -0.13
C TYR A 9 13.33 17.71 -1.51
N PHE A 10 13.45 16.50 -2.06
CA PHE A 10 12.86 16.12 -3.35
C PHE A 10 11.34 16.33 -3.36
N VAL A 11 10.63 15.85 -2.33
CA VAL A 11 9.18 16.00 -2.19
C VAL A 11 8.76 17.46 -2.00
N ASN A 12 9.49 18.23 -1.19
CA ASN A 12 9.11 19.60 -0.86
C ASN A 12 9.17 20.57 -2.05
N ARG A 13 10.00 20.28 -3.06
CA ARG A 13 10.11 21.07 -4.30
C ARG A 13 9.01 20.79 -5.33
N ARG A 14 8.07 19.89 -5.02
CA ARG A 14 6.99 19.52 -5.93
C ARG A 14 5.73 20.36 -5.71
N ASN A 15 5.07 20.76 -6.79
CA ASN A 15 3.78 21.45 -6.80
C ASN A 15 2.59 20.48 -6.92
N ASN A 16 2.84 19.25 -7.36
CA ASN A 16 1.89 18.16 -7.49
C ASN A 16 2.57 16.86 -7.03
N LEU A 17 1.81 15.96 -6.39
CA LEU A 17 2.28 14.64 -5.93
C LEU A 17 1.44 13.47 -6.47
N ASP A 18 0.53 13.68 -7.42
CA ASP A 18 -0.43 12.66 -7.90
C ASP A 18 0.28 11.38 -8.35
N LYS A 19 1.27 11.49 -9.24
CA LYS A 19 2.03 10.34 -9.73
C LYS A 19 2.85 9.70 -8.62
N MET A 20 3.36 10.50 -7.69
CA MET A 20 4.18 10.02 -6.58
C MET A 20 3.34 9.25 -5.56
N ILE A 21 2.16 9.75 -5.25
CA ILE A 21 1.16 9.09 -4.41
C ILE A 21 0.77 7.76 -5.05
N ASP A 22 0.51 7.74 -6.36
CA ASP A 22 0.20 6.51 -7.09
C ASP A 22 1.30 5.47 -6.98
N LEU A 23 2.54 5.87 -7.24
CA LEU A 23 3.68 4.98 -7.15
C LEU A 23 3.89 4.48 -5.71
N LEU A 24 3.81 5.37 -4.72
CA LEU A 24 4.00 5.07 -3.32
C LEU A 24 2.97 4.04 -2.85
N VAL A 25 1.69 4.29 -3.10
CA VAL A 25 0.57 3.45 -2.68
C VAL A 25 0.62 2.08 -3.39
N PHE A 26 1.05 2.04 -4.65
CA PHE A 26 1.29 0.80 -5.38
C PHE A 26 2.43 -0.03 -4.77
N MET A 27 3.50 0.61 -4.29
CA MET A 27 4.65 -0.07 -3.70
C MET A 27 4.41 -0.62 -2.28
N ILE A 28 3.32 -0.21 -1.60
CA ILE A 28 2.95 -0.76 -0.30
C ILE A 28 2.48 -2.22 -0.49
N PRO A 29 3.06 -3.20 0.24
CA PRO A 29 2.65 -4.60 0.15
C PRO A 29 1.19 -4.81 0.52
N ASP A 30 0.48 -5.66 -0.22
CA ASP A 30 -0.95 -5.97 0.00
C ASP A 30 -1.24 -6.39 1.44
N ARG A 31 -0.32 -7.14 2.07
CA ARG A 31 -0.41 -7.55 3.48
C ARG A 31 -0.63 -6.41 4.45
N GLU A 32 -0.07 -5.23 4.22
CA GLU A 32 -0.24 -4.07 5.12
C GLU A 32 -1.69 -3.57 5.14
N PHE A 33 -2.48 -3.91 4.10
CA PHE A 33 -3.86 -3.51 3.99
C PHE A 33 -4.83 -4.49 4.64
N TYR A 34 -4.50 -5.77 4.75
CA TYR A 34 -5.40 -6.78 5.33
C TYR A 34 -4.92 -7.38 6.67
N TYR A 35 -3.64 -7.20 7.06
CA TYR A 35 -3.13 -7.74 8.33
C TYR A 35 -3.93 -7.32 9.57
N PRO A 36 -4.43 -6.07 9.69
CA PRO A 36 -5.24 -5.69 10.84
C PRO A 36 -6.55 -6.49 10.95
N GLU A 37 -7.12 -6.91 9.82
CA GLU A 37 -8.38 -7.63 9.73
C GLU A 37 -8.21 -9.15 9.63
N ILE A 38 -7.00 -9.64 9.35
CA ILE A 38 -6.77 -11.06 9.04
C ILE A 38 -7.15 -11.99 10.19
N ASN A 39 -7.10 -11.49 11.43
CA ASN A 39 -7.44 -12.22 12.66
C ASN A 39 -8.82 -11.85 13.22
N GLN A 40 -9.65 -11.13 12.45
CA GLN A 40 -10.94 -10.62 12.92
C GLN A 40 -12.08 -10.97 11.95
N GLY A 41 -13.27 -11.25 12.49
CA GLY A 41 -14.49 -11.48 11.71
C GLY A 41 -14.36 -12.59 10.67
N GLU A 42 -15.00 -12.40 9.51
CA GLU A 42 -15.10 -13.42 8.45
C GLU A 42 -13.74 -13.97 7.99
N LEU A 43 -12.70 -13.15 7.88
CA LEU A 43 -11.38 -13.60 7.43
C LEU A 43 -10.72 -14.59 8.40
N SER A 44 -10.97 -14.44 9.71
CA SER A 44 -10.54 -15.38 10.74
C SER A 44 -11.26 -16.71 10.62
N ASP A 45 -12.56 -16.67 10.29
CA ASP A 45 -13.38 -17.87 10.14
C ASP A 45 -12.97 -18.67 8.90
N TYR A 46 -12.70 -17.99 7.76
CA TYR A 46 -12.11 -18.66 6.59
C TYR A 46 -10.76 -19.32 6.90
N GLN A 47 -9.91 -18.72 7.73
CA GLN A 47 -8.65 -19.35 8.12
C GLN A 47 -8.86 -20.65 8.92
N LYS A 48 -9.85 -20.67 9.81
CA LYS A 48 -10.22 -21.87 10.57
C LYS A 48 -10.80 -22.94 9.65
N ASP A 49 -11.71 -22.56 8.76
CA ASP A 49 -12.32 -23.48 7.80
C ASP A 49 -11.25 -24.14 6.91
N ILE A 50 -10.29 -23.35 6.40
CA ILE A 50 -9.16 -23.89 5.63
C ILE A 50 -8.32 -24.86 6.47
N PHE A 51 -8.01 -24.49 7.72
CA PHE A 51 -7.23 -25.34 8.61
C PHE A 51 -7.93 -26.68 8.89
N ASP A 52 -9.23 -26.62 9.19
CA ASP A 52 -10.05 -27.80 9.47
C ASP A 52 -10.16 -28.69 8.22
N LEU A 53 -10.42 -28.13 7.05
CA LEU A 53 -10.49 -28.87 5.80
C LEU A 53 -9.16 -29.56 5.44
N ILE A 54 -8.02 -28.92 5.74
CA ILE A 54 -6.68 -29.54 5.61
C ILE A 54 -6.53 -30.71 6.59
N GLN A 55 -6.93 -30.53 7.85
CA GLN A 55 -6.86 -31.60 8.86
C GLN A 55 -7.74 -32.81 8.49
N PHE A 56 -8.91 -32.56 7.91
CA PHE A 56 -9.83 -33.62 7.48
C PHE A 56 -9.46 -34.26 6.13
N GLY A 57 -8.39 -33.79 5.46
CA GLY A 57 -7.95 -34.34 4.18
C GLY A 57 -8.94 -34.10 3.02
N TYR A 58 -9.71 -33.02 3.09
CA TYR A 58 -10.72 -32.70 2.09
C TYR A 58 -10.07 -32.27 0.75
N CYS A 59 -10.51 -32.87 -0.37
CA CYS A 59 -9.95 -32.57 -1.68
C CYS A 59 -10.29 -31.16 -2.21
N GLY A 60 -11.34 -30.50 -1.69
CA GLY A 60 -11.79 -29.17 -2.11
C GLY A 60 -11.19 -27.99 -1.32
N VAL A 61 -10.08 -28.22 -0.60
CA VAL A 61 -9.34 -27.15 0.11
C VAL A 61 -8.88 -26.05 -0.84
N TYR A 62 -8.62 -26.40 -2.11
CA TYR A 62 -8.11 -25.46 -3.09
C TYR A 62 -9.12 -24.35 -3.40
N GLU A 63 -10.40 -24.69 -3.58
CA GLU A 63 -11.47 -23.73 -3.86
C GLU A 63 -11.66 -22.75 -2.70
N VAL A 64 -11.68 -23.25 -1.47
CA VAL A 64 -11.85 -22.42 -0.26
C VAL A 64 -10.63 -21.52 -0.05
N LYS A 65 -9.41 -22.04 -0.26
CA LYS A 65 -8.19 -21.25 -0.20
C LYS A 65 -8.19 -20.13 -1.25
N LYS A 66 -8.62 -20.44 -2.47
CA LYS A 66 -8.72 -19.46 -3.55
C LYS A 66 -9.73 -18.36 -3.23
N GLU A 67 -10.90 -18.71 -2.71
CA GLU A 67 -11.90 -17.73 -2.30
C GLU A 67 -11.37 -16.79 -1.20
N TYR A 68 -10.63 -17.33 -0.24
CA TYR A 68 -9.96 -16.55 0.78
C TYR A 68 -8.91 -15.59 0.20
N GLU A 69 -8.05 -16.07 -0.70
CA GLU A 69 -7.06 -15.24 -1.40
C GLU A 69 -7.73 -14.13 -2.23
N ASP A 70 -8.83 -14.44 -2.93
CA ASP A 70 -9.62 -13.46 -3.69
C ASP A 70 -10.20 -12.37 -2.78
N LYS A 71 -10.74 -12.74 -1.61
CA LYS A 71 -11.24 -11.77 -0.61
C LYS A 71 -10.13 -10.87 -0.08
N LEU A 72 -8.95 -11.42 0.22
CA LEU A 72 -7.80 -10.62 0.64
C LEU A 72 -7.35 -9.64 -0.45
N GLN A 73 -7.32 -10.09 -1.71
CA GLN A 73 -6.96 -9.26 -2.86
C GLN A 73 -7.95 -8.10 -3.06
N GLN A 74 -9.26 -8.37 -2.93
CA GLN A 74 -10.31 -7.35 -3.01
C GLN A 74 -10.19 -6.32 -1.89
N LEU A 75 -9.96 -6.77 -0.65
CA LEU A 75 -9.78 -5.89 0.50
C LEU A 75 -8.54 -4.99 0.35
N ALA A 76 -7.41 -5.57 -0.06
CA ALA A 76 -6.19 -4.82 -0.34
C ALA A 76 -6.43 -3.77 -1.43
N THR A 77 -7.10 -4.16 -2.53
CA THR A 77 -7.43 -3.27 -3.65
C THR A 77 -8.31 -2.10 -3.21
N LEU A 78 -9.37 -2.37 -2.43
CA LEU A 78 -10.27 -1.34 -1.93
C LEU A 78 -9.53 -0.35 -1.03
N LYS A 79 -8.79 -0.84 -0.03
CA LYS A 79 -8.08 0.01 0.92
C LYS A 79 -6.95 0.79 0.26
N ARG A 80 -6.29 0.21 -0.73
CA ARG A 80 -5.30 0.92 -1.56
C ARG A 80 -5.94 2.10 -2.28
N LYS A 81 -7.11 1.91 -2.89
CA LYS A 81 -7.88 3.00 -3.52
C LYS A 81 -8.29 4.07 -2.52
N LEU A 82 -8.77 3.67 -1.33
CA LEU A 82 -9.15 4.60 -0.26
C LEU A 82 -7.96 5.40 0.26
N LEU A 83 -6.79 4.76 0.43
CA LEU A 83 -5.56 5.44 0.82
C LEU A 83 -5.15 6.48 -0.22
N LYS A 84 -5.12 6.11 -1.51
CA LYS A 84 -4.85 7.05 -2.61
C LYS A 84 -5.82 8.23 -2.57
N PHE A 85 -7.13 7.95 -2.52
CA PHE A 85 -8.15 8.99 -2.49
C PHE A 85 -7.98 9.93 -1.28
N GLY A 86 -7.81 9.35 -0.08
CA GLY A 86 -7.63 10.12 1.15
C GLY A 86 -6.39 11.00 1.14
N LEU A 87 -5.30 10.57 0.50
CA LEU A 87 -4.10 11.38 0.29
C LEU A 87 -4.37 12.54 -0.67
N LEU A 88 -4.96 12.28 -1.83
CA LEU A 88 -5.23 13.30 -2.86
C LEU A 88 -6.19 14.39 -2.38
N MET A 89 -7.11 14.06 -1.47
CA MET A 89 -8.04 15.03 -0.86
C MET A 89 -7.37 15.97 0.14
N GLN A 90 -6.13 15.71 0.56
CA GLN A 90 -5.42 16.60 1.47
C GLN A 90 -4.85 17.82 0.75
N PRO A 91 -4.67 18.96 1.44
CA PRO A 91 -3.84 20.06 0.94
C PRO A 91 -2.40 19.61 0.64
N LEU A 92 -1.76 20.20 -0.37
CA LEU A 92 -0.41 19.80 -0.85
C LEU A 92 0.62 19.67 0.29
N GLU A 93 0.67 20.62 1.22
CA GLU A 93 1.61 20.56 2.35
C GLU A 93 1.38 19.32 3.23
N LYS A 94 0.12 18.94 3.41
CA LYS A 94 -0.23 17.73 4.14
C LYS A 94 0.06 16.46 3.34
N GLN A 95 -0.13 16.50 2.02
CA GLN A 95 0.29 15.41 1.13
C GLN A 95 1.79 15.15 1.25
N LYS A 96 2.63 16.20 1.17
CA LYS A 96 4.09 16.12 1.32
C LYS A 96 4.48 15.46 2.64
N GLU A 97 3.91 15.91 3.75
CA GLU A 97 4.15 15.34 5.08
C GLU A 97 3.80 13.84 5.14
N ILE A 98 2.66 13.45 4.57
CA ILE A 98 2.22 12.06 4.62
C ILE A 98 3.07 11.18 3.69
N VAL A 99 3.40 11.65 2.48
CA VAL A 99 4.27 10.94 1.53
C VAL A 99 5.64 10.66 2.14
N ILE A 100 6.28 11.66 2.76
CA ILE A 100 7.57 11.50 3.45
C ILE A 100 7.48 10.43 4.54
N ARG A 101 6.43 10.50 5.37
CA ARG A 101 6.22 9.55 6.47
C ARG A 101 5.98 8.13 5.99
N LEU A 102 5.10 7.95 4.99
CA LEU A 102 4.76 6.64 4.44
C LEU A 102 5.95 6.01 3.71
N ALA A 103 6.68 6.79 2.90
CA ALA A 103 7.89 6.32 2.26
C ALA A 103 8.93 5.87 3.30
N GLY A 104 9.07 6.62 4.40
CA GLY A 104 9.91 6.24 5.54
C GLY A 104 9.49 4.95 6.22
N LYS A 105 8.19 4.83 6.56
CA LYS A 105 7.63 3.64 7.21
C LYS A 105 7.93 2.37 6.41
N TYR A 106 7.82 2.43 5.08
CA TYR A 106 7.99 1.28 4.20
C TYR A 106 9.36 1.21 3.51
N ARG A 107 10.30 2.09 3.86
CA ARG A 107 11.67 2.15 3.30
C ARG A 107 11.69 2.29 1.76
N LEU A 108 10.77 3.10 1.23
CA LEU A 108 10.55 3.27 -0.22
C LEU A 108 11.29 4.47 -0.82
N GLU A 109 11.92 5.31 0.00
CA GLU A 109 12.51 6.58 -0.42
C GLU A 109 13.51 6.39 -1.57
N LYS A 110 14.44 5.44 -1.42
CA LYS A 110 15.43 5.12 -2.46
C LYS A 110 14.78 4.67 -3.76
N ARG A 111 13.74 3.85 -3.68
CA ARG A 111 13.05 3.30 -4.86
C ARG A 111 12.29 4.38 -5.63
N ILE A 112 11.70 5.33 -4.90
CA ILE A 112 11.01 6.48 -5.49
C ILE A 112 12.03 7.43 -6.12
N LEU A 113 13.15 7.73 -5.43
CA LEU A 113 14.21 8.58 -5.96
C LEU A 113 14.86 8.02 -7.24
N MET A 114 15.01 6.69 -7.35
CA MET A 114 15.47 6.04 -8.58
C MET A 114 14.55 6.29 -9.78
N ARG A 115 13.29 6.68 -9.53
CA ARG A 115 12.27 6.99 -10.55
C ARG A 115 11.99 8.49 -10.65
N ARG A 116 12.88 9.35 -10.16
CA ARG A 116 12.71 10.81 -10.13
C ARG A 116 12.26 11.43 -11.45
N GLU A 117 12.74 10.90 -12.57
CA GLU A 117 12.41 11.38 -13.92
C GLU A 117 10.90 11.27 -14.25
N MET A 118 10.17 10.34 -13.61
CA MET A 118 8.72 10.22 -13.78
C MET A 118 7.95 11.44 -13.25
N PHE A 119 8.60 12.25 -12.41
CA PHE A 119 8.04 13.40 -11.68
C PHE A 119 8.63 14.72 -12.17
N ARG A 120 9.19 14.77 -13.39
CA ARG A 120 9.91 15.95 -13.89
C ARG A 120 9.00 17.17 -14.08
N ASP A 121 7.76 16.93 -14.51
CA ASP A 121 6.78 18.00 -14.79
C ASP A 121 6.10 18.57 -13.53
N GLU A 122 6.48 18.08 -12.35
CA GLU A 122 5.85 18.42 -11.06
C GLU A 122 6.69 19.41 -10.24
N GLU A 123 7.72 20.03 -10.83
CA GLU A 123 8.62 20.97 -10.16
C GLU A 123 8.04 22.39 -10.05
N VAL A 124 8.39 23.09 -8.98
CA VAL A 124 8.22 24.54 -8.85
C VAL A 124 9.30 25.23 -9.68
N ASP A 125 8.90 26.11 -10.61
CA ASP A 125 9.80 27.04 -11.32
C ASP A 125 10.63 27.90 -10.35
#